data_AF-A0A0D0JU81-F1
#
_entry.id   AF-A0A0D0JU81-F1
#
_cell.length_a   1.000
_cell.length_b   1.000
_cell.length_c   1.000
_cell.angle_alpha   90.00
_cell.angle_beta   90.00
_cell.angle_gamma   90.00
#
_symmetry.space_group_name_H-M   'P 1'
#
loop_
_entity.id
_entity.type
_entity.pdbx_description
1 polymer ?
#
loop_
_entity_poly.entity_id
_entity_poly.type
_entity_poly.pdbx_seq_one_letter_code
_entity_poly.pdbx_strand_id
1 'polypeptide(L)' 'MDVEYLGPTVSAMWLTVAILAGGFARTRNRSALAWFVLTVFLGPIAAFLLVVWPSADPVPAPAPRVAGPPTARPSDE' A
#
# COMPACT_ATOMS: atom_id res chain seq x y z
N MET A 1 25.96 27.25 -13.89
CA MET A 1 25.13 26.32 -13.10
C MET A 1 25.91 25.01 -13.08
N ASP A 2 26.78 24.87 -12.11
CA ASP A 2 27.78 23.81 -12.11
C ASP A 2 27.13 22.46 -11.79
N VAL A 3 27.64 21.39 -12.40
CA VAL A 3 27.19 20.00 -12.18
C VAL A 3 27.19 19.61 -10.70
N GLU A 4 28.01 20.28 -9.89
CA GLU A 4 28.07 20.14 -8.44
C GLU A 4 26.76 20.55 -7.73
N TYR A 5 25.97 21.46 -8.32
CA TYR A 5 24.66 21.86 -7.79
C TYR A 5 23.53 20.92 -8.24
N LEU A 6 23.68 20.31 -9.43
CA LEU A 6 22.67 19.40 -9.97
C LEU A 6 22.62 18.08 -9.19
N GLY A 7 23.76 17.58 -8.74
CA GLY A 7 23.85 16.33 -7.97
C GLY A 7 22.94 16.31 -6.72
N PRO A 8 23.07 17.28 -5.80
CA PRO A 8 22.24 17.37 -4.60
C PRO A 8 20.75 17.58 -4.91
N THR A 9 20.41 18.44 -5.89
CA THR A 9 19.01 18.70 -6.25
C THR A 9 18.33 17.46 -6.84
N VAL A 10 19.00 16.75 -7.73
CA VAL A 10 18.49 15.49 -8.31
C VAL A 10 18.32 14.43 -7.22
N SER A 11 19.31 14.30 -6.33
CA SER A 11 19.25 13.33 -5.21
C SER A 11 18.11 13.64 -4.24
N ALA A 12 17.90 14.92 -3.91
CA ALA A 12 16.81 15.36 -3.04
C ALA A 12 15.45 15.10 -3.70
N MET A 13 15.27 15.49 -4.95
CA MET A 13 14.04 15.23 -5.71
C MET A 13 13.74 13.73 -5.82
N TRP A 14 14.76 12.92 -6.08
CA TRP A 14 14.64 11.46 -6.13
C TRP A 14 14.21 10.86 -4.79
N LEU A 15 14.84 11.29 -3.69
CA LEU A 15 14.48 10.85 -2.34
C LEU A 15 13.05 11.29 -1.98
N THR A 16 12.67 12.53 -2.32
CA THR A 16 11.32 13.04 -2.13
C THR A 16 10.29 12.16 -2.85
N VAL A 17 10.52 11.82 -4.12
CA VAL A 17 9.64 10.92 -4.89
C VAL A 17 9.54 9.54 -4.21
N ALA A 18 10.66 9.00 -3.72
CA ALA A 18 10.65 7.72 -3.02
C ALA A 18 9.81 7.73 -1.74
N ILE A 19 9.92 8.81 -0.93
CA ILE A 19 9.11 8.98 0.28
C ILE A 19 7.62 9.11 -0.08
N LEU A 20 7.28 9.90 -1.10
CA LEU A 20 5.90 10.08 -1.54
C LEU A 20 5.29 8.74 -2.00
N ALA A 21 6.02 7.94 -2.79
CA ALA A 21 5.57 6.63 -3.23
C ALA A 21 5.37 5.66 -2.06
N GLY A 22 6.29 5.62 -1.09
CA GLY A 22 6.13 4.83 0.13
C GLY A 22 4.92 5.23 0.98
N GLY A 23 4.69 6.55 1.13
CA GLY A 23 3.53 7.10 1.84
C GLY A 23 2.21 6.78 1.13
N PHE A 24 2.17 6.92 -0.19
CA PHE A 24 1.00 6.59 -1.01
C PHE A 24 0.67 5.09 -0.98
N ALA A 25 1.68 4.21 -0.94
CA ALA A 25 1.44 2.79 -0.77
C ALA A 25 0.78 2.44 0.58
N ARG A 26 1.11 3.18 1.65
CA ARG A 26 0.53 2.96 2.99
C ARG A 26 -0.98 3.21 3.01
N THR A 27 -1.47 4.24 2.32
CA THR A 27 -2.90 4.58 2.28
C THR A 27 -3.73 3.53 1.52
N ARG A 28 -3.08 2.67 0.74
CA ARG A 28 -3.67 1.64 -0.11
C ARG A 28 -3.56 0.23 0.48
N ASN A 29 -3.27 0.12 1.79
CA ASN A 29 -3.06 -1.15 2.52
C ASN A 29 -1.91 -2.01 1.94
N ARG A 30 -0.92 -1.37 1.30
CA ARG A 30 0.27 -2.02 0.73
C ARG A 30 1.50 -1.75 1.59
N SER A 31 2.54 -2.58 1.45
CA SER A 31 3.79 -2.43 2.20
C SER A 31 4.53 -1.16 1.80
N ALA A 32 4.42 -0.12 2.64
CA ALA A 32 5.05 1.18 2.45
C ALA A 32 6.58 1.07 2.26
N LEU A 33 7.22 0.17 3.00
CA LEU A 33 8.67 -0.01 2.97
C LEU A 33 9.14 -0.71 1.69
N ALA A 34 8.37 -1.69 1.20
CA ALA A 34 8.67 -2.34 -0.08
C ALA A 34 8.61 -1.35 -1.25
N TRP A 35 7.56 -0.52 -1.30
CA TRP A 35 7.39 0.49 -2.35
C TRP A 35 8.35 1.67 -2.23
N PHE A 36 8.73 2.05 -1.01
CA PHE A 36 9.81 3.02 -0.77
C PHE A 36 11.14 2.51 -1.34
N VAL A 37 11.58 1.31 -0.95
CA VAL A 37 12.85 0.71 -1.42
C VAL A 37 12.83 0.54 -2.94
N LEU A 38 11.69 0.10 -3.50
CA LEU A 38 11.52 -0.03 -4.94
C LEU A 38 11.68 1.31 -5.66
N THR A 39 11.15 2.41 -5.09
CA THR A 39 11.25 3.75 -5.68
C THR A 39 12.62 4.38 -5.48
N VAL A 40 13.33 4.07 -4.39
CA VAL A 40 14.74 4.48 -4.26
C VAL A 40 15.61 3.83 -5.34
N PHE A 41 15.43 2.54 -5.61
CA PHE A 41 16.24 1.80 -6.58
C PHE A 41 15.86 2.02 -8.04
N LEU A 42 14.55 2.04 -8.34
CA LEU A 42 14.03 2.13 -9.71
C LEU A 42 13.65 3.57 -10.09
N GLY A 43 13.58 4.47 -9.11
CA GLY A 43 13.23 5.87 -9.32
C GLY A 43 11.76 6.08 -9.68
N PRO A 44 11.46 7.07 -10.53
CA PRO A 44 10.08 7.42 -10.89
C PRO A 44 9.33 6.27 -11.61
N ILE A 45 10.05 5.28 -12.15
CA ILE A 45 9.44 4.09 -12.75
C ILE A 45 8.66 3.28 -11.70
N ALA A 46 9.18 3.15 -10.47
CA ALA A 46 8.43 2.47 -9.42
C ALA A 46 7.17 3.25 -9.00
N ALA A 47 7.24 4.59 -8.99
CA ALA A 47 6.07 5.42 -8.72
C ALA A 47 5.00 5.25 -9.81
N PHE A 48 5.41 5.16 -11.08
CA PHE A 48 4.49 4.87 -12.18
C PHE A 48 3.84 3.48 -12.04
N LEU A 49 4.63 2.46 -11.73
CA LEU A 49 4.11 1.11 -11.44
C LEU A 49 3.16 1.12 -10.24
N LEU A 50 3.46 1.88 -9.19
CA LEU A 50 2.60 2.00 -8.02
C LEU A 50 1.23 2.58 -8.36
N VAL A 51 1.16 3.52 -9.31
CA VAL A 51 -0.09 4.17 -9.74
C VAL A 51 -0.89 3.27 -10.67
N VAL A 52 -0.23 2.59 -11.61
CA VAL A 52 -0.89 1.71 -12.59
C VAL A 52 -1.34 0.40 -11.94
N TRP A 53 -0.62 -0.08 -10.93
CA TRP A 53 -0.92 -1.36 -10.31
C TRP A 53 -2.15 -1.25 -9.39
N PRO A 54 -3.23 -2.02 -9.62
CA PRO A 54 -4.44 -1.97 -8.82
C PRO A 54 -4.17 -2.41 -7.38
N SER A 55 -4.82 -1.78 -6.40
CA SER A 55 -4.69 -2.18 -5.00
C SER A 55 -5.02 -3.67 -4.84
N ALA A 56 -4.29 -4.35 -3.95
CA ALA A 56 -4.71 -5.68 -3.56
C ALA A 56 -5.93 -5.46 -2.66
N ASP A 57 -7.12 -5.70 -3.20
CA ASP A 57 -8.34 -5.59 -2.41
C ASP A 57 -8.19 -6.48 -1.18
N PRO A 58 -8.56 -5.98 0.03
CA PRO A 58 -8.66 -6.84 1.19
C PRO A 58 -9.59 -8.00 0.84
N VAL A 59 -9.10 -9.23 1.00
CA VAL A 59 -9.97 -10.42 0.93
C VAL A 59 -11.15 -10.15 1.86
N PRO A 60 -12.40 -10.19 1.37
CA PRO A 60 -13.56 -9.98 2.22
C PRO A 60 -13.46 -10.93 3.41
N ALA A 61 -13.45 -10.37 4.62
CA ALA A 61 -13.52 -11.18 5.82
C ALA A 61 -14.71 -12.14 5.68
N PRO A 62 -14.56 -13.44 6.01
CA PRO A 62 -15.67 -14.37 5.95
C PRO A 62 -16.85 -13.77 6.71
N ALA A 63 -18.01 -13.68 6.04
CA ALA A 63 -19.21 -13.10 6.62
C ALA A 63 -19.42 -13.68 8.03
N PRO A 64 -19.80 -12.85 9.03
CA PRO A 64 -20.09 -13.34 10.36
C PRO A 64 -21.06 -14.51 10.21
N ARG A 65 -20.61 -15.70 10.62
CA ARG A 65 -21.43 -16.91 10.59
C ARG A 65 -22.59 -16.57 11.51
N VAL A 66 -23.73 -16.16 10.95
CA VAL A 66 -24.94 -15.91 11.71
C VAL A 66 -25.18 -17.23 12.43
N ALA A 67 -24.95 -17.23 13.74
CA ALA A 67 -25.30 -18.35 14.58
C ALA A 67 -26.79 -18.58 14.30
N GLY A 68 -27.11 -19.73 13.69
CA GLY A 68 -28.48 -20.06 13.37
C GLY A 68 -29.36 -19.84 14.60
N PRO A 69 -30.66 -19.52 14.40
CA PRO A 69 -31.57 -19.27 15.51
C PRO A 69 -31.40 -20.39 16.54
N PRO A 70 -31.31 -20.07 17.85
CA PRO A 70 -31.26 -21.08 18.90
C PRO A 70 -32.37 -22.06 18.61
N THR A 71 -32.01 -23.29 18.21
CA THR A 71 -32.98 -24.35 17.95
C THR A 71 -33.85 -24.39 19.19
N ALA A 72 -35.11 -23.98 19.04
CA ALA A 72 -36.06 -23.98 20.13
C ALA A 72 -35.97 -25.38 20.76
N ARG A 73 -35.49 -25.43 22.01
CA ARG A 73 -35.57 -26.67 22.76
C ARG A 73 -37.05 -27.05 22.76
N PRO A 74 -37.41 -28.27 22.32
CA PRO A 74 -38.76 -28.76 22.53
C PRO A 74 -39.05 -28.57 24.01
N SER A 75 -40.10 -27.82 24.30
CA SER A 75 -40.68 -27.77 25.64
C SER A 75 -41.04 -29.19 26.01
N ASP A 76 -40.21 -29.80 26.85
CA ASP A 76 -40.42 -31.13 27.42
C ASP A 76 -41.73 -31.08 28.23
N GLU A 77 -42.77 -31.67 27.65
CA GLU A 77 -44.08 -31.96 28.24
C GLU A 77 -44.03 -33.13 29.23
#